data_AF-A0A7S0A6I0-F1
#
_entry.id   AF-A0A7S0A6I0-F1
#
_cell.length_a   1.000
_cell.length_b   1.000
_cell.length_c   1.000
_cell.angle_alpha   90.00
_cell.angle_beta   90.00
_cell.angle_gamma   90.00
#
_symmetry.space_group_name_H-M   'P 1'
#
loop_
_entity.id
_entity.type
_entity.pdbx_description
1 polymer ?
#
loop_
_entity_poly.entity_id
_entity_poly.type
_entity_poly.pdbx_seq_one_letter_code
_entity_poly.pdbx_strand_id
1 'polypeptide(L)'
;ESLRSDEALAEHFGKFFPHEAVESACVVKNTQHLEATVVVLKRKKLALEKALFQRRKSDEEGQEDEALGSRDLDAEIRDLEAEVAGLEQEARRERDRILADASLPFDEQDDGEAEGGKVLVLNPRASAVCSDCGFVTFTGEREAMLVMNARCSADTDEMVLSIPPHPTDIRYNDLQMSPAMERALAVLGYAAIFGIFCSYTPFIVAIAALTRLEQLEKVHFFHMLTVHVPTFATLLQGFFSTLGIVLFMSFLPTIL
;
A
#
# COMPACT_ATOMS: atom_id res chain seq x y z
N GLU A 1 24.34 -3.09 -0.06
CA GLU A 1 24.19 -2.64 -1.46
C GLU A 1 24.60 -3.67 -2.51
N SER A 2 25.66 -4.46 -2.29
CA SER A 2 26.16 -5.46 -3.24
C SER A 2 25.19 -6.61 -3.57
N LEU A 3 24.12 -6.79 -2.79
CA LEU A 3 23.13 -7.87 -2.95
C LEU A 3 21.83 -7.44 -3.64
N ARG A 4 21.76 -6.22 -4.17
CA ARG A 4 20.58 -5.65 -4.85
C ARG A 4 20.39 -6.15 -6.30
N SER A 5 20.88 -7.34 -6.63
CA SER A 5 20.70 -7.98 -7.93
C SER A 5 20.30 -9.45 -7.74
N ASP A 6 19.42 -9.95 -8.62
CA ASP A 6 18.93 -11.33 -8.62
C ASP A 6 20.11 -12.33 -8.61
N GLU A 7 21.13 -12.07 -9.43
CA GLU A 7 22.33 -12.91 -9.54
C GLU A 7 23.21 -12.83 -8.30
N ALA A 8 23.44 -11.62 -7.77
CA ALA A 8 24.28 -11.42 -6.59
C ALA A 8 23.64 -12.06 -5.34
N LEU A 9 22.32 -11.99 -5.23
CA LEU A 9 21.56 -12.63 -4.17
C LEU A 9 21.65 -14.15 -4.27
N ALA A 10 21.46 -14.71 -5.47
CA ALA A 10 21.61 -16.14 -5.72
C ALA A 10 23.03 -16.64 -5.41
N GLU A 11 24.06 -15.91 -5.84
CA GLU A 11 25.46 -16.25 -5.59
C GLU A 11 25.80 -16.20 -4.09
N HIS A 12 25.28 -15.19 -3.39
CA HIS A 12 25.48 -15.05 -1.95
C HIS A 12 24.95 -16.26 -1.18
N PHE A 13 23.70 -16.66 -1.43
CA PHE A 13 23.12 -17.85 -0.80
C PHE A 13 23.73 -19.15 -1.30
N GLY A 14 24.15 -19.21 -2.57
CA GLY A 14 24.86 -20.35 -3.15
C GLY A 14 26.16 -20.69 -2.44
N LYS A 15 26.88 -19.70 -1.89
CA LYS A 15 28.12 -19.94 -1.12
C LYS A 15 27.92 -20.71 0.18
N PHE A 16 26.71 -20.67 0.76
CA PHE A 16 26.42 -21.39 2.01
C PHE A 16 26.08 -22.87 1.79
N PHE A 17 25.74 -23.27 0.55
CA PHE A 17 25.29 -24.63 0.25
C PHE A 17 26.19 -25.32 -0.79
N PRO A 18 26.69 -26.54 -0.52
CA PRO A 18 27.60 -27.26 -1.42
C PRO A 18 26.93 -27.84 -2.68
N HIS A 19 25.61 -27.71 -2.81
CA HIS A 19 24.81 -28.16 -3.95
C HIS A 19 23.90 -27.02 -4.42
N GLU A 20 23.39 -27.07 -5.65
CA GLU A 20 22.41 -26.12 -6.22
C GLU A 20 21.10 -26.10 -5.41
N ALA A 21 21.18 -25.55 -4.19
CA ALA A 21 20.10 -25.49 -3.22
C ALA A 21 19.20 -24.29 -3.47
N VAL A 22 19.72 -23.25 -4.13
CA VAL A 22 18.96 -22.06 -4.53
C VAL A 22 18.32 -22.34 -5.88
N GLU A 23 16.99 -22.38 -5.92
CA GLU A 23 16.21 -22.57 -7.15
C GLU A 23 16.04 -21.25 -7.90
N SER A 24 15.74 -20.18 -7.18
CA SER A 24 15.60 -18.84 -7.76
C SER A 24 15.84 -17.76 -6.70
N ALA A 25 16.31 -16.60 -7.14
CA ALA A 25 16.40 -15.39 -6.32
C ALA A 25 15.83 -14.22 -7.10
N CYS A 26 14.97 -13.44 -6.46
CA CYS A 26 14.25 -12.33 -7.08
C CYS A 26 14.28 -11.12 -6.14
N VAL A 27 14.95 -10.06 -6.54
CA VAL A 27 14.94 -8.76 -5.87
C VAL A 27 13.64 -8.03 -6.20
N VAL A 28 13.09 -7.36 -5.18
CA VAL A 28 11.88 -6.55 -5.32
C VAL A 28 12.23 -5.30 -6.14
N LYS A 29 11.49 -5.08 -7.22
CA LYS A 29 11.66 -3.93 -8.11
C LYS A 29 10.67 -2.83 -7.73
N ASN A 30 11.07 -1.58 -7.88
CA ASN A 30 10.24 -0.41 -7.68
C ASN A 30 9.25 -0.30 -8.86
N THR A 31 7.99 -0.60 -8.59
CA THR A 31 6.92 -0.62 -9.58
C THR A 31 5.84 0.41 -9.27
N GLN A 32 6.08 1.41 -8.42
CA GLN A 32 5.05 2.36 -7.98
C GLN A 32 4.35 3.05 -9.16
N HIS A 33 5.11 3.53 -10.15
CA HIS A 33 4.52 4.18 -11.33
C HIS A 33 3.71 3.19 -12.17
N LEU A 34 4.25 1.99 -12.40
CA LEU A 34 3.57 0.92 -13.13
C LEU A 34 2.27 0.49 -12.45
N GLU A 35 2.26 0.36 -11.12
CA GLU A 35 1.08 0.02 -10.33
C GLU A 35 0.01 1.10 -10.47
N ALA A 36 0.38 2.38 -10.35
CA ALA A 36 -0.55 3.49 -10.54
C ALA A 36 -1.21 3.44 -11.94
N THR A 37 -0.41 3.24 -13.00
CA THR A 37 -0.91 3.09 -14.37
C THR A 37 -1.83 1.88 -14.52
N VAL A 38 -1.48 0.73 -13.92
CA VAL A 38 -2.31 -0.48 -13.95
C VAL A 38 -3.63 -0.29 -13.21
N VAL A 39 -3.66 0.44 -12.09
CA VAL A 39 -4.91 0.77 -11.37
C VAL A 39 -5.83 1.62 -12.23
N VAL A 40 -5.30 2.66 -12.89
CA VAL A 40 -6.08 3.50 -13.82
C VAL A 40 -6.59 2.68 -14.99
N LEU A 41 -5.74 1.84 -15.58
CA LEU A 41 -6.09 0.92 -16.65
C LEU A 41 -7.21 -0.04 -16.25
N LYS A 42 -7.16 -0.64 -15.05
CA LYS A 42 -8.24 -1.51 -14.54
C LYS A 42 -9.57 -0.76 -14.42
N ARG A 43 -9.56 0.48 -13.93
CA ARG A 43 -10.77 1.32 -13.83
C ARG A 43 -11.34 1.64 -15.21
N LYS A 44 -10.49 1.98 -16.19
CA LYS A 44 -10.91 2.29 -17.56
C LYS A 44 -11.42 1.06 -18.30
N LYS A 45 -10.80 -0.11 -18.12
CA LYS A 45 -11.30 -1.39 -18.63
C LYS A 45 -12.69 -1.74 -18.07
N LEU A 46 -12.89 -1.54 -16.77
CA LEU A 46 -14.21 -1.75 -16.16
C LEU A 46 -15.26 -0.77 -16.71
N ALA A 47 -14.88 0.49 -16.97
CA ALA A 47 -15.76 1.47 -17.60
C ALA A 47 -16.12 1.06 -19.04
N LEU A 48 -15.13 0.60 -19.82
CA LEU A 48 -15.33 0.08 -21.16
C LEU A 48 -16.27 -1.13 -21.18
N GLU A 49 -16.07 -2.09 -20.27
CA GLU A 49 -16.93 -3.26 -20.15
C GLU A 49 -18.39 -2.88 -19.83
N LYS A 50 -18.59 -1.88 -18.94
CA LYS A 50 -19.92 -1.34 -18.64
C LYS A 50 -20.56 -0.67 -19.86
N ALA A 51 -19.81 0.13 -20.62
CA ALA A 51 -20.30 0.78 -21.83
C ALA A 51 -20.68 -0.24 -22.91
N LEU A 52 -19.85 -1.27 -23.11
CA LEU A 52 -20.14 -2.39 -24.03
C LEU A 52 -21.39 -3.17 -23.59
N PHE A 53 -21.57 -3.39 -22.29
CA PHE A 53 -22.77 -4.03 -21.76
C PHE A 53 -24.03 -3.19 -21.98
N GLN A 54 -23.97 -1.88 -21.74
CA GLN A 54 -25.07 -0.97 -21.99
C GLN A 54 -25.46 -0.95 -23.47
N ARG A 55 -24.48 -0.87 -24.37
CA ARG A 55 -24.70 -0.96 -25.81
C ARG A 55 -25.41 -2.26 -26.20
N ARG A 56 -24.92 -3.40 -25.72
CA ARG A 56 -25.55 -4.70 -25.99
C ARG A 56 -27.00 -4.75 -25.50
N LYS A 57 -27.27 -4.19 -24.32
CA LYS A 57 -28.62 -4.14 -23.76
C LYS A 57 -29.56 -3.29 -24.61
N SER A 58 -29.11 -2.12 -25.09
CA SER A 58 -29.88 -1.26 -25.99
C SER A 58 -30.19 -1.96 -27.33
N ASP A 59 -29.24 -2.75 -27.86
CA ASP A 59 -29.45 -3.55 -29.09
C ASP A 59 -30.52 -4.64 -28.89
N GLU A 60 -30.61 -5.24 -27.70
CA GLU A 60 -31.59 -6.28 -27.37
C GLU A 60 -33.01 -5.72 -27.12
N GLU A 61 -33.13 -4.51 -26.57
CA GLU A 61 -34.43 -3.91 -26.21
C GLU A 61 -35.17 -3.29 -27.42
N GLY A 62 -34.54 -3.21 -28.60
CA GLY A 62 -35.21 -2.88 -29.86
C GLY A 62 -35.88 -1.49 -29.90
N GLN A 63 -35.43 -0.54 -29.08
CA GLN A 63 -35.97 0.81 -29.05
C GLN A 63 -35.52 1.62 -30.28
N GLU A 64 -36.36 1.66 -31.31
CA GLU A 64 -36.13 2.39 -32.57
C GLU A 64 -36.01 3.92 -32.40
N ASP A 65 -36.47 4.49 -31.28
CA ASP A 65 -36.44 5.93 -31.01
C ASP A 65 -35.13 6.46 -30.35
N GLU A 66 -34.17 5.60 -30.02
CA GLU A 66 -32.89 5.98 -29.37
C GLU A 66 -31.68 6.14 -30.31
N ALA A 67 -31.91 6.40 -31.61
CA ALA A 67 -30.82 6.58 -32.59
C ALA A 67 -29.82 7.71 -32.25
N LEU A 68 -30.19 8.66 -31.37
CA LEU A 68 -29.26 9.68 -30.87
C LEU A 68 -28.37 9.15 -29.74
N GLY A 69 -28.92 8.38 -28.79
CA GLY A 69 -28.18 7.85 -27.64
C GLY A 69 -27.16 6.76 -28.03
N SER A 70 -27.47 5.95 -29.04
CA SER A 70 -26.55 4.93 -29.55
C SER A 70 -25.28 5.51 -30.18
N ARG A 71 -25.39 6.67 -30.85
CA ARG A 71 -24.23 7.36 -31.44
C ARG A 71 -23.28 7.90 -30.38
N ASP A 72 -23.82 8.41 -29.26
CA ASP A 72 -23.03 8.91 -28.15
C ASP A 72 -22.31 7.76 -27.43
N LEU A 73 -22.98 6.62 -27.21
CA LEU A 73 -22.36 5.42 -26.65
C LEU A 73 -21.24 4.85 -27.54
N ASP A 74 -21.43 4.83 -28.86
CA ASP A 74 -20.41 4.40 -29.81
C ASP A 74 -19.20 5.34 -29.86
N ALA A 75 -19.39 6.63 -29.61
CA ALA A 75 -18.28 7.57 -29.43
C ALA A 75 -17.54 7.30 -28.11
N GLU A 76 -18.26 7.15 -27.00
CA GLU A 76 -17.68 6.86 -25.69
C GLU A 76 -16.88 5.55 -25.67
N ILE A 77 -17.40 4.48 -26.28
CA ILE A 77 -16.70 3.20 -26.39
C ILE A 77 -15.39 3.37 -27.16
N ARG A 78 -15.39 4.08 -28.30
CA ARG A 78 -14.17 4.31 -29.09
C ARG A 78 -13.13 5.13 -28.33
N ASP A 79 -13.58 6.14 -27.58
CA ASP A 79 -12.69 6.95 -26.74
C ASP A 79 -12.08 6.11 -25.60
N LEU A 80 -12.89 5.30 -24.91
CA LEU A 80 -12.43 4.39 -23.87
C LEU A 80 -11.48 3.30 -24.41
N GLU A 81 -11.75 2.75 -25.59
CA GLU A 81 -10.85 1.79 -26.25
C GLU A 81 -9.49 2.42 -26.57
N ALA A 82 -9.48 3.64 -27.11
CA ALA A 82 -8.26 4.39 -27.41
C ALA A 82 -7.46 4.70 -26.13
N GLU A 83 -8.12 5.13 -25.05
CA GLU A 83 -7.49 5.36 -23.76
C GLU A 83 -6.90 4.08 -23.15
N VAL A 84 -7.65 2.97 -23.16
CA VAL A 84 -7.17 1.68 -22.66
C VAL A 84 -5.96 1.21 -23.45
N ALA A 85 -5.98 1.33 -24.79
CA ALA A 85 -4.84 0.99 -25.63
C ALA A 85 -3.60 1.85 -25.32
N GLY A 86 -3.80 3.15 -25.10
CA GLY A 86 -2.73 4.07 -24.69
C GLY A 86 -2.10 3.69 -23.34
N LEU A 87 -2.93 3.44 -22.32
CA LEU A 87 -2.47 3.02 -20.99
C LEU A 87 -1.80 1.64 -21.01
N GLU A 88 -2.26 0.71 -21.84
CA GLU A 88 -1.59 -0.59 -22.03
C GLU A 88 -0.20 -0.43 -22.63
N GLN A 89 -0.07 0.44 -23.63
CA GLN A 89 1.23 0.73 -24.23
C GLN A 89 2.17 1.39 -23.23
N GLU A 90 1.68 2.35 -22.44
CA GLU A 90 2.44 3.03 -21.39
C GLU A 90 2.90 2.03 -20.31
N ALA A 91 2.01 1.18 -19.81
CA ALA A 91 2.35 0.15 -18.82
C ALA A 91 3.40 -0.83 -19.36
N ARG A 92 3.32 -1.23 -20.64
CA ARG A 92 4.33 -2.08 -21.28
C ARG A 92 5.68 -1.38 -21.35
N ARG A 93 5.71 -0.13 -21.84
CA ARG A 93 6.96 0.66 -21.93
C ARG A 93 7.61 0.82 -20.56
N GLU A 94 6.82 1.13 -19.54
CA GLU A 94 7.33 1.31 -18.17
C GLU A 94 7.87 0.01 -17.58
N ARG A 95 7.16 -1.10 -17.79
CA ARG A 95 7.64 -2.43 -17.38
C ARG A 95 8.95 -2.78 -18.07
N ASP A 96 9.04 -2.56 -19.38
CA ASP A 96 10.24 -2.89 -20.15
C ASP A 96 11.42 -1.98 -19.74
N ARG A 97 11.16 -0.71 -19.40
CA ARG A 97 12.14 0.21 -18.79
C ARG A 97 12.68 -0.33 -17.46
N ILE A 98 11.78 -0.70 -16.55
CA ILE A 98 12.12 -1.26 -15.23
C ILE A 98 12.98 -2.52 -15.37
N LEU A 99 12.63 -3.42 -16.30
CA LEU A 99 13.41 -4.63 -16.55
C LEU A 99 14.79 -4.33 -17.14
N ALA A 100 14.88 -3.39 -18.08
CA ALA A 100 16.14 -2.99 -18.68
C ALA A 100 17.07 -2.33 -17.65
N ASP A 101 16.55 -1.39 -16.86
CA ASP A 101 17.31 -0.70 -15.80
C ASP A 101 17.76 -1.67 -14.70
N ALA A 102 16.92 -2.64 -14.33
CA ALA A 102 17.27 -3.66 -13.33
C ALA A 102 18.35 -4.66 -13.82
N SER A 103 18.48 -4.86 -15.13
CA SER A 103 19.49 -5.74 -15.74
C SER A 103 20.85 -5.09 -15.98
N LEU A 104 21.02 -3.81 -15.63
CA LEU A 104 22.30 -3.13 -15.83
C LEU A 104 23.39 -3.75 -14.94
N PRO A 105 24.62 -3.94 -15.46
CA PRO A 105 25.73 -4.51 -14.70
C PRO A 105 26.19 -3.58 -13.58
N PHE A 106 26.95 -4.13 -12.64
CA PHE A 106 27.66 -3.36 -11.62
C PHE A 106 28.74 -2.49 -12.28
N ASP A 107 28.88 -1.26 -11.81
CA ASP A 107 29.96 -0.36 -12.20
C ASP A 107 31.13 -0.54 -11.23
N GLU A 108 32.34 -0.66 -11.77
CA GLU A 108 33.56 -0.62 -10.95
C GLU A 108 33.82 0.83 -10.56
N GLN A 109 33.65 1.15 -9.27
CA GLN A 109 33.98 2.46 -8.74
C GLN A 109 35.27 2.38 -7.92
N ASP A 110 36.21 3.28 -8.23
CA ASP A 110 37.47 3.43 -7.50
C ASP A 110 37.15 4.13 -6.16
N ASP A 111 37.36 3.43 -5.05
CA ASP A 111 36.98 3.90 -3.71
C ASP A 111 37.95 4.95 -3.15
N GLY A 112 39.08 5.19 -3.81
CA GLY A 112 39.99 6.31 -3.56
C GLY A 112 40.70 6.30 -2.20
N GLU A 113 40.33 5.40 -1.28
CA GLU A 113 40.81 5.39 0.11
C GLU A 113 41.69 4.18 0.46
N ALA A 114 41.78 3.16 -0.39
CA ALA A 114 42.68 2.02 -0.16
C ALA A 114 43.46 1.64 -1.43
N GLU A 115 44.75 1.34 -1.29
CA GLU A 115 45.62 0.89 -2.38
C GLU A 115 45.04 -0.34 -3.12
N GLY A 116 44.28 -0.10 -4.20
CA GLY A 116 43.88 -1.10 -5.19
C GLY A 116 42.56 -1.84 -4.94
N GLY A 117 41.70 -1.39 -4.02
CA GLY A 117 40.39 -2.00 -3.78
C GLY A 117 39.32 -1.51 -4.76
N LYS A 118 38.99 -2.27 -5.81
CA LYS A 118 37.81 -1.97 -6.63
C LYS A 118 36.54 -2.40 -5.90
N VAL A 119 35.63 -1.47 -5.63
CA VAL A 119 34.31 -1.80 -5.08
C VAL A 119 33.29 -1.89 -6.21
N LEU A 120 32.54 -2.99 -6.26
CA LEU A 120 31.43 -3.16 -7.18
C LEU A 120 30.22 -2.38 -6.63
N VAL A 121 29.88 -1.28 -7.29
CA VAL A 121 28.72 -0.46 -6.94
C VAL A 121 27.63 -0.71 -7.96
N LEU A 122 26.39 -0.81 -7.49
CA LEU A 122 25.25 -1.00 -8.39
C LEU A 122 25.08 0.27 -9.24
N ASN A 123 24.85 0.12 -10.54
CA ASN A 123 24.59 1.26 -11.43
C ASN A 123 23.49 2.14 -10.83
N PRO A 124 23.62 3.49 -10.82
CA PRO A 124 22.63 4.38 -10.22
C PRO A 124 21.19 4.18 -10.72
N ARG A 125 21.02 3.77 -11.99
CA ARG A 125 19.70 3.45 -12.56
C ARG A 125 19.14 2.15 -12.02
N ALA A 126 19.98 1.11 -11.95
CA ALA A 126 19.61 -0.16 -11.33
C ALA A 126 19.27 0.05 -9.84
N SER A 127 20.05 0.86 -9.12
CA SER A 127 19.78 1.16 -7.70
C SER A 127 18.52 1.98 -7.46
N ALA A 128 18.05 2.75 -8.45
CA ALA A 128 16.77 3.45 -8.35
C ALA A 128 15.57 2.52 -8.49
N VAL A 129 15.77 1.36 -9.13
CA VAL A 129 14.73 0.39 -9.44
C VAL A 129 14.79 -0.82 -8.50
N CYS A 130 15.96 -1.31 -8.13
CA CYS A 130 16.10 -2.46 -7.24
C CYS A 130 16.01 -2.02 -5.77
N SER A 131 15.09 -2.63 -5.03
CA SER A 131 14.94 -2.43 -3.59
C SER A 131 16.01 -3.20 -2.79
N ASP A 132 16.06 -2.95 -1.49
CA ASP A 132 16.86 -3.68 -0.50
C ASP A 132 16.27 -5.06 -0.13
N CYS A 133 15.04 -5.33 -0.53
CA CYS A 133 14.35 -6.58 -0.23
C CYS A 133 14.36 -7.54 -1.42
N GLY A 134 14.37 -8.85 -1.14
CA GLY A 134 14.29 -9.90 -2.14
C GLY A 134 13.73 -11.19 -1.59
N PHE A 135 13.34 -12.09 -2.49
CA PHE A 135 12.86 -13.43 -2.19
C PHE A 135 13.87 -14.44 -2.71
N VAL A 136 14.13 -15.48 -1.92
CA VAL A 136 15.01 -16.58 -2.30
C VAL A 136 14.22 -17.87 -2.13
N THR A 137 14.14 -18.63 -3.21
CA THR A 137 13.48 -19.93 -3.26
C THR A 137 14.56 -21.01 -3.23
N PHE A 138 14.38 -21.99 -2.35
CA PHE A 138 15.28 -23.13 -2.23
C PHE A 138 14.61 -24.39 -2.76
N THR A 139 15.41 -25.34 -3.26
CA THR A 139 14.92 -26.61 -3.80
C THR A 139 14.32 -27.53 -2.73
N GLY A 140 14.68 -27.33 -1.46
CA GLY A 140 14.15 -28.09 -0.33
C GLY A 140 13.84 -27.23 0.88
N GLU A 141 12.79 -27.62 1.61
CA GLU A 141 12.36 -26.96 2.84
C GLU A 141 13.45 -26.99 3.92
N ARG A 142 14.24 -28.08 3.96
CA ARG A 142 15.32 -28.24 4.93
C ARG A 142 16.39 -27.16 4.75
N GLU A 143 16.77 -26.87 3.51
CA GLU A 143 17.76 -25.87 3.15
C GLU A 143 17.26 -24.47 3.52
N ALA A 144 16.00 -24.15 3.19
CA ALA A 144 15.37 -22.90 3.61
C ALA A 144 15.37 -22.73 5.13
N MET A 145 14.99 -23.77 5.88
CA MET A 145 14.99 -23.76 7.34
C MET A 145 16.39 -23.65 7.96
N LEU A 146 17.42 -24.19 7.30
CA LEU A 146 18.81 -24.03 7.73
C LEU A 146 19.27 -22.58 7.57
N VAL A 147 18.95 -21.94 6.44
CA VAL A 147 19.26 -20.51 6.23
C VAL A 147 18.58 -19.64 7.28
N MET A 148 17.29 -19.90 7.55
CA MET A 148 16.51 -19.14 8.52
C MET A 148 17.10 -19.15 9.95
N ASN A 149 17.82 -20.21 10.31
CA ASN A 149 18.48 -20.34 11.60
C ASN A 149 19.97 -19.94 11.57
N ALA A 150 20.54 -19.72 10.38
CA ALA A 150 21.91 -19.28 10.21
C ALA A 150 22.01 -17.75 10.36
N ARG A 151 23.10 -17.28 10.97
CA ARG A 151 23.45 -15.86 10.94
C ARG A 151 24.22 -15.58 9.65
N CYS A 152 23.56 -14.97 8.67
CA CYS A 152 24.14 -14.68 7.36
C CYS A 152 25.08 -13.45 7.34
N SER A 153 24.85 -12.47 8.23
CA SER A 153 25.77 -11.34 8.45
C SER A 153 26.25 -11.31 9.91
N ALA A 154 27.39 -10.64 10.12
CA ALA A 154 27.91 -10.34 11.45
C ALA A 154 27.05 -9.31 12.18
N ASP A 155 26.42 -8.40 11.43
CA ASP A 155 25.45 -7.45 11.94
C ASP A 155 24.04 -8.07 11.90
N THR A 156 23.34 -8.05 13.04
CA THR A 156 21.99 -8.61 13.17
C THR A 156 20.95 -7.80 12.41
N ASP A 157 21.24 -6.54 12.11
CA ASP A 157 20.27 -5.60 11.54
C ASP A 157 20.42 -5.44 10.02
N GLU A 158 21.47 -6.03 9.42
CA GLU A 158 21.78 -5.86 7.99
C GLU A 158 21.01 -6.85 7.10
N MET A 159 20.89 -8.11 7.53
CA MET A 159 20.22 -9.16 6.76
C MET A 159 19.21 -9.91 7.63
N VAL A 160 17.98 -9.39 7.64
CA VAL A 160 16.86 -10.01 8.34
C VAL A 160 16.15 -10.96 7.39
N LEU A 161 16.10 -12.24 7.78
CA LEU A 161 15.41 -13.28 7.04
C LEU A 161 14.10 -13.64 7.74
N SER A 162 13.05 -13.86 6.95
CA SER A 162 11.73 -14.27 7.45
C SER A 162 11.05 -15.19 6.44
N ILE A 163 10.17 -16.07 6.93
CA ILE A 163 9.31 -16.87 6.07
C ILE A 163 8.33 -15.92 5.38
N PRO A 164 8.29 -15.89 4.02
CA PRO A 164 7.39 -15.00 3.32
C PRO A 164 5.92 -15.40 3.55
N PRO A 165 4.99 -14.43 3.63
CA PRO A 165 3.57 -14.75 3.65
C PRO A 165 3.10 -15.24 2.26
N HIS A 166 1.83 -15.64 2.17
CA HIS A 166 1.26 -16.05 0.88
C HIS A 166 1.37 -14.91 -0.16
N PRO A 167 1.62 -15.19 -1.46
CA PRO A 167 1.85 -14.14 -2.46
C PRO A 167 0.75 -13.09 -2.60
N THR A 168 -0.50 -13.43 -2.25
CA THR A 168 -1.63 -12.49 -2.24
C THR A 168 -1.63 -11.54 -1.04
N ASP A 169 -0.92 -11.90 0.02
CA ASP A 169 -0.90 -11.17 1.29
C ASP A 169 0.33 -10.25 1.37
N ILE A 170 1.24 -10.35 0.41
CA ILE A 170 2.44 -9.50 0.29
C ILE A 170 2.03 -8.10 -0.16
N ARG A 171 2.35 -7.09 0.65
CA ARG A 171 2.26 -5.68 0.30
C ARG A 171 3.57 -5.23 -0.34
N TYR A 172 3.67 -5.34 -1.66
CA TYR A 172 4.89 -4.99 -2.40
C TYR A 172 5.31 -3.52 -2.23
N ASN A 173 4.39 -2.61 -1.94
CA ASN A 173 4.72 -1.19 -1.71
C ASN A 173 5.56 -0.98 -0.45
N ASP A 174 5.32 -1.77 0.59
CA ASP A 174 6.08 -1.68 1.84
C ASP A 174 7.52 -2.20 1.62
N LEU A 175 7.69 -3.23 0.77
CA LEU A 175 8.99 -3.80 0.38
C LEU A 175 9.85 -2.89 -0.51
N GLN A 176 9.26 -1.81 -1.05
CA GLN A 176 9.96 -0.83 -1.89
C GLN A 176 10.44 0.39 -1.09
N MET A 177 10.09 0.48 0.21
CA MET A 177 10.49 1.62 1.05
C MET A 177 11.91 1.45 1.56
N SER A 178 12.66 2.56 1.61
CA SER A 178 13.97 2.55 2.24
C SER A 178 13.85 2.49 3.77
N PRO A 179 14.79 1.86 4.48
CA PRO A 179 14.76 1.75 5.94
C PRO A 179 14.71 3.12 6.65
N ALA A 180 15.32 4.15 6.06
CA ALA A 180 15.29 5.51 6.59
C ALA A 180 13.87 6.12 6.51
N MET A 181 13.17 5.88 5.40
CA MET A 181 11.79 6.32 5.22
C MET A 181 10.85 5.57 6.17
N GLU A 182 11.04 4.25 6.33
CA GLU A 182 10.25 3.45 7.27
C GLU A 182 10.38 3.99 8.70
N ARG A 183 11.59 4.30 9.16
CA ARG A 183 11.81 4.93 10.48
C ARG A 183 11.12 6.28 10.59
N ALA A 184 11.20 7.11 9.55
CA ALA A 184 10.54 8.42 9.54
C ALA A 184 9.01 8.29 9.60
N LEU A 185 8.44 7.36 8.83
CA LEU A 185 7.01 7.03 8.84
C LEU A 185 6.57 6.43 10.17
N ALA A 186 7.41 5.61 10.81
CA ALA A 186 7.12 5.08 12.14
C ALA A 186 7.06 6.20 13.19
N VAL A 187 8.03 7.12 13.18
CA VAL A 187 8.02 8.31 14.07
C VAL A 187 6.78 9.17 13.80
N LEU A 188 6.44 9.39 12.53
CA LEU A 188 5.24 10.13 12.14
C LEU A 188 3.96 9.41 12.60
N GLY A 189 3.91 8.09 12.49
CA GLY A 189 2.81 7.25 12.97
C GLY A 189 2.63 7.36 14.47
N TYR A 190 3.70 7.27 15.25
CA TYR A 190 3.65 7.49 16.70
C TYR A 190 3.21 8.92 17.05
N ALA A 191 3.66 9.93 16.30
CA ALA A 191 3.23 11.31 16.47
C ALA A 191 1.73 11.48 16.15
N ALA A 192 1.23 10.81 15.10
CA ALA A 192 -0.19 10.82 14.72
C ALA A 192 -1.05 10.14 15.79
N ILE A 193 -0.64 8.98 16.31
CA ILE A 193 -1.31 8.29 17.42
C ILE A 193 -1.37 9.20 18.64
N PHE A 194 -0.25 9.83 19.00
CA PHE A 194 -0.22 10.81 20.09
C PHE A 194 -1.17 11.99 19.83
N GLY A 195 -1.20 12.53 18.62
CA GLY A 195 -2.14 13.58 18.20
C GLY A 195 -3.61 13.16 18.31
N ILE A 196 -3.93 11.91 17.97
CA ILE A 196 -5.27 11.35 18.15
C ILE A 196 -5.63 11.30 19.64
N PHE A 197 -4.74 10.84 20.52
CA PHE A 197 -4.97 10.86 21.97
C PHE A 197 -5.15 12.28 22.53
N CYS A 198 -4.32 13.21 22.08
CA CYS A 198 -4.40 14.62 22.48
C CYS A 198 -5.70 15.28 22.03
N SER A 199 -6.18 15.00 20.82
CA SER A 199 -7.44 15.52 20.29
C SER A 199 -8.68 14.81 20.84
N TYR A 200 -8.55 13.54 21.24
CA TYR A 200 -9.61 12.76 21.87
C TYR A 200 -9.96 13.29 23.27
N THR A 201 -8.96 13.68 24.04
CA THR A 201 -9.16 14.18 25.42
C THR A 201 -10.15 15.36 25.51
N PRO A 202 -9.99 16.48 24.77
CA PRO A 202 -10.94 17.59 24.82
C PRO A 202 -12.32 17.19 24.28
N PHE A 203 -12.41 16.25 23.35
CA PHE A 203 -13.67 15.76 22.83
C PHE A 203 -14.47 14.99 23.90
N ILE A 204 -13.82 14.09 24.66
CA ILE A 204 -14.46 13.42 25.81
C ILE A 204 -14.88 14.46 26.85
N VAL A 205 -14.01 15.42 27.17
CA VAL A 205 -14.33 16.46 28.16
C VAL A 205 -15.53 17.28 27.69
N ALA A 206 -15.64 17.60 26.40
CA ALA A 206 -16.79 18.29 25.83
C ALA A 206 -18.07 17.46 25.94
N ILE A 207 -18.05 16.17 25.60
CA ILE A 207 -19.21 15.28 25.79
C ILE A 207 -19.57 15.14 27.26
N ALA A 208 -18.58 14.97 28.14
CA ALA A 208 -18.77 14.89 29.58
C ALA A 208 -19.31 16.19 30.18
N ALA A 209 -19.00 17.35 29.59
CA ALA A 209 -19.59 18.63 29.96
C ALA A 209 -21.03 18.75 29.45
N LEU A 210 -21.31 18.34 28.20
CA LEU A 210 -22.67 18.33 27.63
C LEU A 210 -23.62 17.39 28.37
N THR A 211 -23.10 16.31 28.96
CA THR A 211 -23.91 15.40 29.78
C THR A 211 -24.19 15.95 31.17
N ARG A 212 -23.50 17.01 31.65
CA ARG A 212 -23.87 17.65 32.91
C ARG A 212 -25.16 18.45 32.72
N LEU A 213 -26.27 17.89 33.18
CA LEU A 213 -27.63 18.43 33.09
C LEU A 213 -27.73 19.92 33.49
N GLU A 214 -26.95 20.35 34.49
CA GLU A 214 -26.91 21.73 35.00
C GLU A 214 -26.50 22.78 33.95
N GLN A 215 -25.68 22.41 32.96
CA GLN A 215 -25.30 23.33 31.88
C GLN A 215 -26.34 23.35 30.76
N LEU A 216 -27.04 22.24 30.55
CA LEU A 216 -28.08 22.10 29.54
C LEU A 216 -29.37 22.82 29.94
N GLU A 217 -29.64 22.97 31.24
CA GLU A 217 -30.79 23.71 31.79
C GLU A 217 -30.79 25.19 31.41
N LYS A 218 -29.63 25.77 31.08
CA LYS A 218 -29.53 27.15 30.59
C LYS A 218 -30.10 27.35 29.18
N VAL A 219 -30.32 26.27 28.42
CA VAL A 219 -30.91 26.33 27.08
C VAL A 219 -32.44 26.22 27.21
N HIS A 220 -33.15 27.25 26.77
CA HIS A 220 -34.60 27.40 26.98
C HIS A 220 -35.44 26.17 26.53
N PHE A 221 -35.01 25.50 25.46
CA PHE A 221 -35.64 24.27 24.96
C PHE A 221 -35.56 23.11 25.96
N PHE A 222 -34.38 22.90 26.56
CA PHE A 222 -34.18 21.80 27.50
C PHE A 222 -34.87 22.07 28.83
N HIS A 223 -34.92 23.33 29.28
CA HIS A 223 -35.67 23.70 30.48
C HIS A 223 -37.16 23.35 30.38
N MET A 224 -37.80 23.56 29.22
CA MET A 224 -39.20 23.17 29.03
C MET A 224 -39.38 21.65 29.14
N LEU A 225 -38.45 20.88 28.57
CA LEU A 225 -38.50 19.43 28.54
C LEU A 225 -38.19 18.79 29.91
N THR A 226 -37.21 19.33 30.64
CA THR A 226 -36.80 18.84 31.97
C THR A 226 -37.87 19.09 33.03
N VAL A 227 -38.59 20.22 32.95
CA VAL A 227 -39.68 20.52 33.89
C VAL A 227 -40.87 19.57 33.71
N HIS A 228 -41.13 19.09 32.49
CA HIS A 228 -42.29 18.22 32.24
C HIS A 228 -42.01 16.74 32.52
N VAL A 229 -40.78 16.24 32.30
CA VAL A 229 -40.45 14.81 32.47
C VAL A 229 -39.00 14.63 32.96
N PRO A 230 -38.74 14.67 34.29
CA PRO A 230 -37.37 14.58 34.82
C PRO A 230 -36.68 13.23 34.54
N THR A 231 -37.44 12.14 34.45
CA THR A 231 -36.91 10.80 34.11
C THR A 231 -36.37 10.73 32.67
N PHE A 232 -36.95 11.50 31.75
CA PHE A 232 -36.50 11.52 30.37
C PHE A 232 -35.14 12.20 30.20
N ALA A 233 -34.87 13.24 31.01
CA ALA A 233 -33.60 13.95 31.00
C ALA A 233 -32.43 13.04 31.41
N THR A 234 -32.61 12.22 32.44
CA THR A 234 -31.59 11.24 32.87
C THR A 234 -31.34 10.16 31.83
N LEU A 235 -32.37 9.74 31.09
CA LEU A 235 -32.23 8.76 30.01
C LEU A 235 -31.47 9.34 28.80
N LEU A 236 -31.81 10.57 28.40
CA LEU A 236 -31.10 11.27 27.32
C LEU A 236 -29.63 11.52 27.68
N GLN A 237 -29.32 11.87 28.92
CA GLN A 237 -27.94 12.03 29.38
C GLN A 237 -27.14 10.73 29.20
N GLY A 238 -27.70 9.60 29.63
CA GLY A 238 -27.09 8.28 29.43
C GLY A 238 -26.93 7.95 27.94
N PHE A 239 -27.96 8.23 27.13
CA PHE A 239 -27.96 7.98 25.70
C PHE A 239 -26.93 8.81 24.93
N PHE A 240 -26.83 10.12 25.18
CA PHE A 240 -25.84 10.97 24.51
C PHE A 240 -24.42 10.61 24.92
N SER A 241 -24.20 10.22 26.18
CA SER A 241 -22.90 9.73 26.63
C SER A 241 -22.49 8.46 25.87
N THR A 242 -23.39 7.49 25.70
CA THR A 242 -23.08 6.24 24.98
C THR A 242 -22.97 6.47 23.47
N LEU A 243 -23.87 7.27 22.88
CA LEU A 243 -23.83 7.61 21.45
C LEU A 243 -22.53 8.33 21.07
N GLY A 244 -22.08 9.29 21.88
CA GLY A 244 -20.84 10.02 21.64
C GLY A 244 -19.62 9.11 21.64
N ILE A 245 -19.56 8.15 22.59
CA ILE A 245 -18.48 7.15 22.66
C ILE A 245 -18.55 6.18 21.47
N VAL A 246 -19.74 5.67 21.13
CA VAL A 246 -19.92 4.72 20.00
C VAL A 246 -19.55 5.37 18.68
N LEU A 247 -20.01 6.59 18.42
CA LEU A 247 -19.68 7.32 17.20
C LEU A 247 -18.17 7.52 17.10
N PHE A 248 -17.50 7.92 18.18
CA PHE A 248 -16.04 8.06 18.17
C PHE A 248 -15.31 6.72 17.94
N MET A 249 -15.68 5.68 18.68
CA MET A 249 -15.09 4.34 18.52
C MET A 249 -15.35 3.74 17.13
N SER A 250 -16.39 4.20 16.41
CA SER A 250 -16.67 3.77 15.05
C SER A 250 -15.72 4.38 14.01
N PHE A 251 -15.12 5.55 14.28
CA PHE A 251 -14.16 6.19 13.39
C PHE A 251 -12.72 5.72 13.63
N LEU A 252 -12.42 5.18 14.82
CA LEU A 252 -11.08 4.80 15.21
C LEU A 252 -10.45 3.72 14.28
N PRO A 253 -11.15 2.65 13.87
CA PRO A 253 -10.61 1.64 12.96
C PRO A 253 -10.32 2.14 11.54
N THR A 254 -10.89 3.28 11.14
CA THR A 254 -10.65 3.85 9.80
C THR A 254 -9.44 4.77 9.79
N ILE A 255 -9.06 5.32 10.95
CA ILE A 255 -7.95 6.25 11.11
C ILE A 255 -6.64 5.51 11.44
N LEU A 256 -6.72 4.44 12.22
CA LEU A 256 -5.60 3.52 12.51
C LEU A 256 -5.37 2.55 11.35
#